data_AF-A0A376MKG6-F1
#
_entry.id   AF-A0A376MKG6-F1
#
_cell.length_a   1.000
_cell.length_b   1.000
_cell.length_c   1.000
_cell.angle_alpha   90.00
_cell.angle_beta   90.00
_cell.angle_gamma   90.00
#
_symmetry.space_group_name_H-M   'P 1'
#
loop_
_entity.id
_entity.type
_entity.pdbx_description
1 polymer ?
#
loop_
_entity_poly.entity_id
_entity_poly.type
_entity_poly.pdbx_seq_one_letter_code
_entity_poly.pdbx_strand_id
1 'polypeptide(L)'
;MKLPEIRPQVGGIIIKRNFIEGDKVNQGDSLYQIDPAPLQAELKLRQRHAGESALYRSNARITFNRQASLLKTNYVSRQDYDTARTQLNEAEANVTVAKAAVEQATSICNTRMSPRRLRASAGNRPVTVRRTRYR
;
A
#
# COMPACT_ATOMS: atom_id res chain seq x y z
N MET A 1 -6.41 20.42 -33.89
CA MET A 1 -5.95 20.66 -32.50
C MET A 1 -6.41 19.49 -31.65
N LYS A 2 -5.49 18.67 -31.13
CA LYS A 2 -5.84 17.43 -30.40
C LYS A 2 -5.96 17.79 -28.92
N LEU A 3 -7.18 17.81 -28.38
CA LEU A 3 -7.41 18.11 -26.96
C LEU A 3 -7.07 16.87 -26.12
N PRO A 4 -6.34 17.01 -25.00
CA PRO A 4 -6.04 15.90 -24.10
C PRO A 4 -7.29 15.43 -23.38
N GLU A 5 -7.57 14.13 -23.45
CA GLU A 5 -8.67 13.49 -22.73
C GLU A 5 -8.19 13.08 -21.33
N ILE A 6 -8.87 13.56 -20.29
CA ILE A 6 -8.54 13.24 -18.90
C ILE A 6 -9.33 12.00 -18.49
N ARG A 7 -8.64 10.86 -18.38
CA ARG A 7 -9.23 9.61 -17.88
C ARG A 7 -8.69 9.31 -16.48
N PRO A 8 -9.54 9.07 -15.47
CA PRO A 8 -9.08 8.58 -14.18
C PRO A 8 -8.41 7.21 -14.38
N GLN A 9 -7.21 7.06 -13.84
CA GLN A 9 -6.40 5.84 -14.02
C GLN A 9 -6.82 4.70 -13.07
N VAL A 10 -7.86 4.90 -12.25
CA VAL A 10 -8.30 3.95 -11.23
C VAL A 10 -9.82 3.98 -11.10
N GLY A 11 -10.44 2.79 -10.95
CA GLY A 11 -11.84 2.67 -10.57
C GLY A 11 -12.07 3.08 -9.11
N GLY A 12 -13.13 3.84 -8.86
CA GLY A 12 -13.52 4.30 -7.52
C GLY A 12 -14.68 5.29 -7.60
N ILE A 13 -15.37 5.50 -6.49
CA ILE A 13 -16.45 6.48 -6.40
C ILE A 13 -15.82 7.87 -6.28
N ILE A 14 -16.09 8.73 -7.26
CA ILE A 14 -15.68 10.13 -7.25
C ILE A 14 -16.60 10.87 -6.27
N ILE A 15 -16.05 11.34 -5.15
CA ILE A 15 -16.82 12.13 -4.16
C ILE A 15 -17.02 13.55 -4.67
N LYS A 16 -15.96 14.17 -5.21
CA LYS A 16 -15.99 15.59 -5.57
C LYS A 16 -15.21 15.86 -6.84
N ARG A 17 -15.82 16.65 -7.72
CA ARG A 17 -15.17 17.27 -8.87
C ARG A 17 -14.76 18.68 -8.44
N ASN A 18 -13.45 18.94 -8.46
CA ASN A 18 -12.87 20.18 -7.94
C ASN A 18 -12.60 21.22 -9.06
N PHE A 19 -13.25 21.08 -10.22
CA PHE A 19 -13.14 22.03 -11.33
C PHE A 19 -14.50 22.30 -11.97
N ILE A 20 -14.64 23.51 -12.52
CA ILE A 20 -15.80 23.97 -13.30
C ILE A 20 -15.46 23.84 -14.80
N GLU A 21 -16.46 23.57 -15.63
CA GLU A 21 -16.29 23.44 -17.07
C GLU A 21 -15.83 24.78 -17.67
N GLY A 22 -14.73 24.79 -18.42
CA GLY A 22 -14.14 26.03 -18.93
C GLY A 22 -12.95 26.55 -18.11
N ASP A 23 -12.75 26.07 -16.88
CA ASP A 23 -11.66 26.57 -16.03
C ASP A 23 -10.27 26.18 -16.55
N LYS A 24 -9.35 27.12 -16.34
CA LYS A 24 -7.93 26.94 -16.56
C LYS A 24 -7.36 26.13 -15.40
N VAL A 25 -7.05 24.86 -15.63
CA VAL A 25 -6.39 24.02 -14.63
C VAL A 25 -4.88 24.08 -14.80
N ASN A 26 -4.16 24.26 -13.70
CA ASN A 26 -2.71 24.30 -13.65
C ASN A 26 -2.14 22.92 -13.30
N GLN A 27 -0.83 22.76 -13.55
CA GLN A 27 -0.14 21.50 -13.28
C GLN A 27 0.01 21.24 -11.77
N GLY A 28 -0.91 20.46 -11.20
CA GLY A 28 -0.92 20.11 -9.77
C GLY A 28 -2.26 20.27 -9.10
N ASP A 29 -3.23 20.84 -9.79
CA ASP A 29 -4.56 21.03 -9.24
C ASP A 29 -5.28 19.69 -9.04
N SER A 30 -5.99 19.58 -7.92
CA SER A 30 -6.85 18.44 -7.66
C SER A 30 -8.08 18.51 -8.52
N LEU A 31 -8.21 17.59 -9.47
CA LEU A 31 -9.35 17.55 -10.39
C LEU A 31 -10.49 16.67 -9.86
N TYR A 32 -10.13 15.56 -9.22
CA TYR A 32 -11.06 14.57 -8.69
C TYR A 32 -10.62 14.15 -7.29
N GLN A 33 -11.58 14.12 -6.37
CA GLN A 33 -11.40 13.55 -5.04
C GLN A 33 -12.10 12.19 -5.02
N ILE A 34 -11.31 11.13 -4.82
CA ILE A 34 -11.80 9.76 -4.62
C ILE A 34 -12.03 9.56 -3.12
N ASP A 35 -13.05 8.78 -2.76
CA ASP A 35 -13.29 8.40 -1.37
C ASP A 35 -12.07 7.68 -0.76
N PRO A 36 -11.41 8.25 0.26
CA PRO A 36 -10.29 7.59 0.90
C PRO A 36 -10.75 6.48 1.85
N ALA A 37 -12.01 6.44 2.28
CA ALA A 37 -12.49 5.49 3.28
C ALA A 37 -12.18 4.01 2.95
N PRO A 38 -12.46 3.48 1.75
CA PRO A 38 -12.10 2.10 1.41
C PRO A 38 -10.58 1.86 1.35
N LEU A 39 -9.81 2.85 0.90
CA LEU A 39 -8.34 2.74 0.85
C LEU A 39 -7.71 2.78 2.26
N GLN A 40 -8.26 3.60 3.15
CA GLN A 40 -7.84 3.67 4.55
C GLN A 40 -8.22 2.40 5.32
N ALA A 41 -9.40 1.82 5.03
CA ALA A 41 -9.79 0.53 5.60
C ALA A 41 -8.82 -0.58 5.18
N GLU A 42 -8.46 -0.65 3.90
CA GLU A 42 -7.48 -1.61 3.38
C GLU A 42 -6.10 -1.40 4.02
N LEU A 43 -5.63 -0.16 4.14
CA LEU A 43 -4.38 0.16 4.83
C LEU A 43 -4.38 -0.37 6.27
N LYS A 44 -5.46 -0.11 7.03
CA LYS A 44 -5.60 -0.57 8.41
C LYS A 44 -5.59 -2.10 8.51
N LEU A 45 -6.22 -2.79 7.55
CA LEU A 45 -6.20 -4.25 7.47
C LEU A 45 -4.77 -4.78 7.28
N ARG A 46 -4.01 -4.20 6.34
CA ARG A 46 -2.61 -4.59 6.11
C ARG A 46 -1.73 -4.31 7.33
N GLN A 47 -1.94 -3.18 8.01
CA GLN A 47 -1.21 -2.83 9.24
C GLN A 47 -1.49 -3.85 10.36
N ARG A 48 -2.75 -4.27 10.53
CA ARG A 48 -3.10 -5.33 11.48
C ARG A 48 -2.40 -6.64 11.16
N HIS A 49 -2.46 -7.08 9.91
CA HIS A 49 -1.79 -8.31 9.47
C HIS A 49 -0.27 -8.27 9.71
N ALA A 50 0.38 -7.11 9.49
CA ALA A 50 1.79 -6.92 9.82
C ALA A 50 2.07 -7.03 11.32
N GLY A 51 1.17 -6.50 12.16
CA GLY A 51 1.23 -6.67 13.61
C GLY A 51 1.10 -8.14 14.04
N GLU A 52 0.13 -8.86 13.51
CA GLU A 52 -0.07 -10.30 13.78
C GLU A 52 1.15 -11.13 13.37
N SER A 53 1.71 -10.85 12.18
CA SER A 53 2.93 -11.51 11.70
C SER A 53 4.12 -11.24 12.65
N ALA A 54 4.23 -10.02 13.18
CA ALA A 54 5.28 -9.66 14.13
C ALA A 54 5.12 -10.38 15.48
N LEU A 55 3.88 -10.58 15.95
CA LEU A 55 3.59 -11.38 17.14
C LEU A 55 3.95 -12.86 16.93
N TYR A 56 3.60 -13.43 15.78
CA TYR A 56 3.96 -14.80 15.42
C TYR A 56 5.49 -14.99 15.40
N ARG A 57 6.22 -14.06 14.78
CA ARG A 57 7.70 -14.02 14.82
C ARG A 57 8.24 -13.97 16.25
N SER A 58 7.65 -13.15 17.11
CA SER A 58 8.07 -13.05 18.51
C SER A 58 7.95 -14.41 19.22
N ASN A 59 6.82 -15.09 19.04
CA ASN A 59 6.58 -16.41 19.61
C ASN A 59 7.57 -17.46 19.06
N ALA A 60 7.78 -17.48 17.74
CA ALA A 60 8.75 -18.38 17.10
C ALA A 60 10.18 -18.12 17.63
N ARG A 61 10.54 -16.85 17.85
CA ARG A 61 11.85 -16.46 18.41
C ARG A 61 12.04 -16.96 19.83
N ILE A 62 11.01 -16.86 20.67
CA ILE A 62 11.04 -17.39 22.04
C ILE A 62 11.26 -18.90 22.02
N THR A 63 10.51 -19.63 21.17
CA THR A 63 10.65 -21.09 21.02
C THR A 63 12.04 -21.47 20.53
N PHE A 64 12.56 -20.80 19.49
CA PHE A 64 13.92 -21.02 19.01
C PHE A 64 14.97 -20.80 20.11
N ASN A 65 14.89 -19.70 20.85
CA ASN A 65 15.84 -19.41 21.94
C ASN A 65 15.79 -20.48 23.05
N ARG A 66 14.59 -21.00 23.34
CA ARG A 66 14.40 -22.10 24.30
C ARG A 66 15.06 -23.39 23.79
N GLN A 67 14.78 -23.79 22.54
CA GLN A 67 15.39 -24.99 21.95
C GLN A 67 16.92 -24.87 21.82
N ALA A 68 17.42 -23.69 21.46
CA ALA A 68 18.86 -23.41 21.40
C ALA A 68 19.55 -23.57 22.76
N SER A 69 18.86 -23.21 23.84
CA SER A 69 19.39 -23.35 25.20
C SER A 69 19.37 -24.81 25.67
N LEU A 70 18.30 -25.56 25.34
CA LEU A 70 18.16 -26.97 25.69
C LEU A 70 19.08 -27.89 24.88
N LEU A 71 19.43 -27.52 23.64
CA LEU A 71 20.36 -28.28 22.83
C LEU A 71 21.76 -28.28 23.45
N LYS A 72 22.19 -27.14 24.02
CA LYS A 72 23.48 -27.02 24.72
C LYS A 72 23.60 -27.93 25.93
N THR A 73 22.47 -28.24 26.57
CA THR A 73 22.40 -29.13 27.73
C THR A 73 22.05 -30.56 27.34
N ASN A 74 21.97 -30.90 26.04
CA ASN A 74 21.58 -32.21 25.49
C ASN A 74 20.17 -32.69 25.91
N TYR A 75 19.25 -31.78 26.23
CA TYR A 75 17.87 -32.13 26.64
C TYR A 75 16.87 -32.25 25.48
N VAL A 76 17.26 -31.87 24.26
CA VAL A 76 16.39 -31.90 23.06
C VAL A 76 17.15 -32.41 21.85
N SER A 77 16.41 -32.94 20.86
CA SER A 77 17.01 -33.40 19.61
C SER A 77 17.47 -32.22 18.75
N ARG A 78 18.52 -32.44 17.96
CA ARG A 78 18.94 -31.50 16.91
C ARG A 78 17.81 -31.21 15.92
N GLN A 79 16.94 -32.19 15.68
CA GLN A 79 15.76 -32.03 14.83
C GLN A 79 14.78 -30.99 15.38
N ASP A 80 14.56 -30.95 16.70
CA ASP A 80 13.66 -29.97 17.32
C ASP A 80 14.21 -28.55 17.21
N TYR A 81 15.53 -28.41 17.37
CA TYR A 81 16.24 -27.16 17.14
C TYR A 81 16.12 -26.68 15.68
N ASP A 82 16.39 -27.56 14.72
CA ASP A 82 16.34 -27.23 13.29
C ASP A 82 14.89 -26.88 12.85
N THR A 83 13.89 -27.55 13.44
CA THR A 83 12.48 -27.23 13.25
C THR A 83 12.15 -25.83 13.77
N ALA A 84 12.54 -25.51 15.01
CA ALA A 84 12.29 -24.20 15.60
C ALA A 84 13.04 -23.08 14.85
N ARG A 85 14.23 -23.36 14.33
CA ARG A 85 15.00 -22.43 13.48
C ARG A 85 14.26 -22.15 12.17
N THR A 86 13.74 -23.19 11.53
CA THR A 86 12.99 -23.05 10.28
C THR A 86 11.70 -22.25 10.48
N GLN A 87 10.97 -22.52 11.57
CA GLN A 87 9.77 -21.77 11.94
C GLN A 87 10.07 -20.28 12.21
N LEU A 88 11.19 -19.97 12.85
CA LEU A 88 11.62 -18.58 13.04
C LEU A 88 11.89 -17.90 11.70
N ASN A 89 12.62 -18.56 10.79
CA ASN A 89 12.94 -18.00 9.48
C ASN A 89 11.65 -17.75 8.66
N GLU A 90 10.71 -18.69 8.68
CA GLU A 90 9.40 -18.54 8.04
C GLU A 90 8.63 -17.33 8.61
N ALA A 91 8.61 -17.20 9.94
CA ALA A 91 7.95 -16.07 10.59
C ALA A 91 8.60 -14.72 10.23
N GLU A 92 9.94 -14.67 10.11
CA GLU A 92 10.67 -13.48 9.67
C GLU A 92 10.36 -13.12 8.21
N ALA A 93 10.24 -14.12 7.34
CA ALA A 93 9.81 -13.92 5.95
C ALA A 93 8.38 -13.37 5.89
N ASN A 94 7.45 -13.94 6.67
CA ASN A 94 6.06 -13.49 6.73
C ASN A 94 5.93 -12.03 7.20
N VAL A 95 6.73 -11.61 8.18
CA VAL A 95 6.81 -10.19 8.59
C VAL A 95 7.26 -9.30 7.44
N THR A 96 8.25 -9.75 6.67
CA THR A 96 8.78 -8.99 5.53
C THR A 96 7.72 -8.82 4.44
N VAL A 97 7.01 -9.90 4.09
CA VAL A 97 5.90 -9.88 3.13
C VAL A 97 4.78 -8.95 3.62
N ALA A 98 4.40 -9.04 4.90
CA ALA A 98 3.35 -8.20 5.47
C ALA A 98 3.73 -6.71 5.49
N LYS A 99 5.00 -6.38 5.74
CA LYS A 99 5.50 -4.99 5.64
C LYS A 99 5.44 -4.45 4.22
N ALA A 100 5.88 -5.24 3.24
CA ALA A 100 5.78 -4.87 1.83
C ALA A 100 4.32 -4.60 1.39
N ALA A 101 3.38 -5.39 1.91
CA ALA A 101 1.95 -5.17 1.68
C ALA A 101 1.45 -3.83 2.28
N VAL A 102 1.93 -3.44 3.46
CA VAL A 102 1.61 -2.12 4.06
C VAL A 102 2.20 -0.99 3.23
N GLU A 103 3.44 -1.12 2.77
CA GLU A 103 4.10 -0.13 1.91
C GLU A 103 3.35 0.05 0.58
N GLN A 104 2.91 -1.05 -0.03
CA GLN A 104 2.09 -1.02 -1.24
C GLN A 104 0.76 -0.29 -1.00
N ALA A 105 0.04 -0.63 0.08
CA ALA A 105 -1.21 0.03 0.44
C ALA A 105 -1.02 1.53 0.75
N THR A 106 0.10 1.89 1.39
CA THR A 106 0.47 3.28 1.69
C THR A 106 0.76 4.06 0.41
N SER A 107 1.54 3.48 -0.50
CA SER A 107 1.85 4.07 -1.80
C SER A 107 0.58 4.34 -2.60
N ILE A 108 -0.34 3.37 -2.62
CA ILE A 108 -1.66 3.48 -3.25
C ILE A 108 -2.50 4.60 -2.63
N CYS A 109 -2.52 4.70 -1.29
CA CYS A 109 -3.24 5.77 -0.59
C CYS A 109 -2.66 7.15 -0.95
N ASN A 110 -1.33 7.29 -0.92
CA ASN A 110 -0.63 8.53 -1.22
C ASN A 110 -0.80 8.98 -2.67
N THR A 111 -0.68 8.08 -3.65
CA THR A 111 -0.84 8.43 -5.07
C THR A 111 -2.28 8.78 -5.46
N ARG A 112 -3.28 8.30 -4.70
CA ARG A 112 -4.69 8.53 -5.00
C ARG A 112 -5.30 9.71 -4.23
N MET A 113 -4.77 10.01 -3.04
CA MET A 113 -5.08 11.26 -2.32
C MET A 113 -4.34 12.46 -2.90
N SER A 114 -3.19 12.24 -3.54
CA SER A 114 -2.48 13.29 -4.29
C SER A 114 -3.06 13.38 -5.69
N PRO A 115 -3.55 14.55 -6.14
CA PRO A 115 -3.91 14.70 -7.54
C PRO A 115 -2.66 14.55 -8.39
N ARG A 116 -2.53 13.42 -9.08
CA ARG A 116 -1.40 13.17 -9.96
C ARG A 116 -1.39 14.25 -11.03
N ARG A 117 -0.40 15.17 -10.96
CA ARG A 117 -0.12 16.25 -11.91
C ARG A 117 -0.28 15.72 -13.33
N LEU A 118 -1.40 16.03 -13.99
CA LEU A 118 -1.52 15.79 -15.41
C LEU A 118 -0.48 16.68 -16.09
N ARG A 119 0.59 16.07 -16.63
CA ARG A 119 1.47 16.75 -17.58
C ARG A 119 0.69 16.85 -18.88
N ALA A 120 0.13 18.02 -19.18
CA ALA A 120 -0.23 18.34 -20.54
C ALA A 120 1.07 18.45 -21.37
N SER A 121 1.16 17.76 -22.51
CA SER A 121 2.22 18.01 -23.51
C SER A 121 1.89 19.28 -24.31
N ALA A 122 1.70 20.40 -23.61
CA ALA A 122 1.50 21.70 -24.21
C ALA A 122 2.25 22.69 -23.33
N GLY A 123 3.33 23.27 -23.86
CA GLY A 123 4.20 24.17 -23.11
C GLY A 123 3.42 25.23 -22.35
N ASN A 124 3.60 25.25 -21.03
CA ASN A 124 3.24 26.32 -20.09
C ASN A 124 1.90 27.07 -20.29
N ARG A 125 0.89 26.47 -20.94
CA ARG A 125 -0.39 27.12 -21.24
C ARG A 125 -1.52 26.38 -20.53
N PRO A 126 -2.43 27.12 -19.87
CA PRO A 126 -3.56 26.53 -19.16
C PRO A 126 -4.47 25.75 -20.11
N VAL A 127 -4.96 24.59 -19.68
CA VAL A 127 -5.76 23.67 -20.50
C VAL A 127 -7.20 23.64 -20.00
N THR A 128 -8.16 23.61 -20.93
CA THR A 128 -9.61 23.61 -20.62
C THR A 128 -10.16 22.18 -20.62
N VAL A 129 -10.84 21.77 -19.54
CA VAL A 129 -11.40 20.42 -19.36
C VAL A 129 -12.82 20.32 -19.93
N ARG A 130 -13.15 19.24 -20.67
CA ARG A 130 -14.52 18.91 -21.13
C ARG A 130 -14.99 17.55 -20.59
N ARG A 131 -16.31 17.40 -20.43
CA ARG A 131 -16.98 16.18 -19.92
C ARG A 131 -16.76 14.98 -20.84
N THR A 132 -16.13 13.92 -20.33
CA THR A 132 -16.35 12.56 -20.84
C THR A 132 -17.57 12.00 -20.12
N ARG A 133 -18.62 11.59 -20.86
CA ARG A 133 -19.77 10.91 -20.25
C ARG A 133 -19.30 9.54 -19.74
N TYR A 134 -19.42 9.31 -18.44
CA TYR A 134 -19.39 7.96 -17.89
C TYR A 134 -20.76 7.34 -18.12
N ARG A 135 -20.79 6.16 -18.73
CA ARG A 135 -21.97 5.31 -18.88
C ARG A 135 -21.84 4.16 -17.90
#